data_AF-A0A3N9NBI7-F1
#
_entry.id   AF-A0A3N9NBI7-F1
#
_cell.length_a   1.000
_cell.length_b   1.000
_cell.length_c   1.000
_cell.angle_alpha   90.00
_cell.angle_beta   90.00
_cell.angle_gamma   90.00
#
_symmetry.space_group_name_H-M   'P 1'
#
loop_
_entity.id
_entity.type
_entity.pdbx_description
1 polymer ?
#
loop_
_entity_poly.entity_id
_entity_poly.type
_entity_poly.pdbx_seq_one_letter_code
_entity_poly.pdbx_strand_id
1 'polypeptide(L)'
;KKEYFLEDLNSGKQYLLASKTPHPSRTIRYGSYYFDPEIFELGNQLLLDNLNNDLLVLDEFGPLELRGQGFRPAVDLILRAYRGIFLLAVRPSLFSDTYEILKNRNKTKLSPTSGGNGGSRMIPVPHVHIVGQKKSGKTALLEFLVTGFTRRGYRVGTLKHSSHQHPLDKSGSDSDRFSRAGANPSVFMTPNGVAIFYRSEPGENLNRYLSQLFSDCDLVLIEAFSQAEGPKILIQKDENDLKELDDIIAVVNNDGYHPDYTAFRPGDSKIIDFIIRTILSLRENNQ
;
A
#
# COMPACT_ATOMS: atom_id res chain seq x y z
N LYS A 1 -26.45 -30.35 12.14
CA LYS A 1 -25.78 -29.04 12.27
C LYS A 1 -24.94 -28.86 11.02
N LYS A 2 -25.15 -27.81 10.22
CA LYS A 2 -24.33 -27.59 9.01
C LYS A 2 -23.16 -26.70 9.43
N GLU A 3 -21.97 -27.25 9.32
CA GLU A 3 -20.68 -26.63 9.68
C GLU A 3 -19.83 -26.58 8.42
N TYR A 4 -19.07 -25.51 8.26
CA TYR A 4 -18.19 -25.25 7.14
C TYR A 4 -16.81 -24.90 7.67
N PHE A 5 -15.79 -25.56 7.12
CA PHE A 5 -14.42 -25.42 7.55
C PHE A 5 -13.59 -24.75 6.46
N LEU A 6 -12.65 -23.91 6.88
CA LEU A 6 -11.51 -23.53 6.08
C LEU A 6 -10.46 -24.62 6.27
N GLU A 7 -10.00 -25.24 5.19
CA GLU A 7 -8.98 -26.27 5.20
C GLU A 7 -7.72 -25.78 4.49
N ASP A 8 -6.58 -25.88 5.17
CA ASP A 8 -5.30 -25.77 4.52
C ASP A 8 -4.92 -27.14 3.94
N LEU A 9 -4.95 -27.25 2.61
CA LEU A 9 -4.69 -28.51 1.90
C LEU A 9 -3.24 -28.99 2.05
N ASN A 10 -2.28 -28.11 2.36
CA ASN A 10 -0.88 -28.50 2.53
C ASN A 10 -0.65 -29.12 3.91
N SER A 11 -1.25 -28.55 4.96
CA SER A 11 -1.10 -29.05 6.33
C SER A 11 -2.20 -30.02 6.78
N GLY A 12 -3.31 -30.09 6.04
CA GLY A 12 -4.53 -30.80 6.42
C GLY A 12 -5.27 -30.16 7.60
N LYS A 13 -4.85 -28.97 8.05
CA LYS A 13 -5.43 -28.33 9.23
C LYS A 13 -6.76 -27.67 8.88
N GLN A 14 -7.78 -27.98 9.67
CA GLN A 14 -9.14 -27.48 9.50
C GLN A 14 -9.51 -26.46 10.59
N TYR A 15 -10.18 -25.39 10.17
CA TYR A 15 -10.65 -24.32 11.02
C TYR A 15 -12.15 -24.12 10.80
N LEU A 16 -12.95 -24.14 11.86
CA LEU A 16 -14.40 -23.98 11.75
C LEU A 16 -14.78 -22.53 11.39
N LEU A 17 -14.98 -22.28 10.10
CA LEU A 17 -15.27 -20.96 9.54
C LEU A 17 -16.72 -20.54 9.79
N ALA A 18 -17.69 -21.41 9.54
CA ALA A 18 -19.10 -21.06 9.66
C ALA A 18 -19.97 -22.19 10.21
N SER A 19 -21.01 -21.83 10.97
CA SER A 19 -22.02 -22.78 11.41
C SER A 19 -23.41 -22.14 11.55
N LYS A 20 -24.45 -22.96 11.69
CA LYS A 20 -25.80 -22.48 12.05
C LYS A 20 -25.97 -22.18 13.54
N THR A 21 -24.98 -22.50 14.37
CA THR A 21 -25.05 -22.32 15.81
C THR A 21 -24.26 -21.07 16.22
N PRO A 22 -24.87 -20.13 16.94
CA PRO A 22 -24.16 -18.97 17.47
C PRO A 22 -22.99 -19.42 18.35
N HIS A 23 -21.88 -18.69 18.30
CA HIS A 23 -20.71 -18.93 19.15
C HIS A 23 -20.10 -17.58 19.53
N PRO A 24 -19.52 -17.42 20.74
CA PRO A 24 -18.98 -16.14 21.19
C PRO A 24 -17.93 -15.53 20.24
N SER A 25 -17.10 -16.36 19.60
CA SER A 25 -16.12 -15.91 18.60
C SER A 25 -16.73 -15.59 17.23
N ARG A 26 -17.96 -16.03 16.93
CA ARG A 26 -18.58 -15.94 15.58
C ARG A 26 -19.54 -14.76 15.49
N THR A 27 -18.98 -13.57 15.32
CA THR A 27 -19.71 -12.30 15.39
C THR A 27 -20.34 -11.88 14.06
N ILE A 28 -19.91 -12.44 12.93
CA ILE A 28 -20.44 -12.09 11.61
C ILE A 28 -21.65 -12.98 11.30
N ARG A 29 -22.82 -12.39 11.03
CA ARG A 29 -24.03 -13.12 10.67
C ARG A 29 -24.47 -12.82 9.24
N TYR A 30 -24.66 -13.87 8.44
CA TYR A 30 -25.28 -13.78 7.13
C TYR A 30 -26.32 -14.88 6.92
N GLY A 31 -27.58 -14.49 6.73
CA GLY A 31 -28.71 -15.41 6.70
C GLY A 31 -28.82 -16.24 7.98
N SER A 32 -28.74 -17.57 7.84
CA SER A 32 -28.79 -18.52 8.96
C SER A 32 -27.42 -18.94 9.49
N TYR A 33 -26.33 -18.35 8.97
CA TYR A 33 -24.96 -18.73 9.31
C TYR A 33 -24.26 -17.65 10.14
N TYR A 34 -23.41 -18.11 11.06
CA TYR A 34 -22.50 -17.34 11.88
C TYR A 34 -21.08 -17.69 11.48
N PHE A 35 -20.28 -16.68 11.18
CA PHE A 35 -18.91 -16.79 10.70
C PHE A 35 -17.93 -16.27 11.74
N ASP A 36 -16.76 -16.88 11.77
CA ASP A 36 -15.66 -16.50 12.64
C ASP A 36 -14.72 -15.49 11.92
N PRO A 37 -14.64 -14.23 12.38
CA PRO A 37 -13.77 -13.22 11.77
C PRO A 37 -12.28 -13.58 11.86
N GLU A 38 -11.84 -14.26 12.94
CA GLU A 38 -10.43 -14.65 13.09
C GLU A 38 -10.01 -15.67 12.02
N ILE A 39 -10.94 -16.54 11.60
CA ILE A 39 -10.69 -17.50 10.54
C ILE A 39 -10.67 -16.83 9.16
N PHE A 40 -11.46 -15.78 8.95
CA PHE A 40 -11.32 -14.94 7.77
C PHE A 40 -9.99 -14.18 7.75
N GLU A 41 -9.55 -13.62 8.88
CA GLU A 41 -8.23 -12.98 8.98
C GLU A 41 -7.11 -13.96 8.63
N LEU A 42 -7.17 -15.18 9.18
CA LEU A 42 -6.24 -16.25 8.84
C LEU A 42 -6.22 -16.54 7.33
N GLY A 43 -7.39 -16.73 6.72
CA GLY A 43 -7.45 -17.03 5.29
C GLY A 43 -7.07 -15.85 4.39
N ASN A 44 -7.37 -14.61 4.80
CA ASN A 44 -6.84 -13.42 4.13
C ASN A 44 -5.32 -13.38 4.20
N GLN A 45 -4.72 -13.67 5.35
CA GLN A 45 -3.27 -13.75 5.50
C GLN A 45 -2.67 -14.82 4.58
N LEU A 46 -3.28 -16.01 4.52
CA LEU A 46 -2.83 -17.07 3.61
C LEU A 46 -2.88 -16.64 2.13
N LEU A 47 -3.93 -15.94 1.70
CA LEU A 47 -3.99 -15.40 0.33
C LEU A 47 -2.89 -14.37 0.06
N LEU A 48 -2.58 -13.52 1.04
CA LEU A 48 -1.54 -12.49 0.94
C LEU A 48 -0.12 -13.05 0.98
N ASP A 49 0.11 -14.09 1.78
CA ASP A 49 1.39 -14.81 1.84
C ASP A 49 1.72 -15.54 0.52
N ASN A 50 0.70 -15.74 -0.33
CA ASN A 50 0.78 -16.46 -1.60
C ASN A 50 0.72 -15.55 -2.84
N LEU A 51 0.90 -14.23 -2.69
CA LEU A 51 0.92 -13.26 -3.81
C LEU A 51 2.09 -13.44 -4.79
N ASN A 52 3.05 -14.31 -4.47
CA ASN A 52 4.17 -14.66 -5.32
C ASN A 52 3.87 -15.76 -6.35
N ASN A 53 2.71 -16.42 -6.27
CA ASN A 53 2.31 -17.42 -7.26
C ASN A 53 2.00 -16.76 -8.62
N ASP A 54 2.13 -17.52 -9.71
CA ASP A 54 1.75 -17.04 -11.05
C ASP A 54 0.22 -17.01 -11.24
N LEU A 55 -0.49 -17.87 -10.52
CA LEU A 55 -1.94 -18.03 -10.55
C LEU A 55 -2.50 -18.03 -9.13
N LEU A 56 -3.44 -17.13 -8.87
CA LEU A 56 -4.28 -17.15 -7.69
C LEU A 56 -5.70 -17.45 -8.14
N VAL A 57 -6.34 -18.38 -7.45
CA VAL A 57 -7.75 -18.72 -7.67
C VAL A 57 -8.48 -18.51 -6.36
N LEU A 58 -9.49 -17.65 -6.37
CA LEU A 58 -10.44 -17.53 -5.29
C LEU A 58 -11.80 -17.99 -5.77
N ASP A 59 -12.21 -19.14 -5.27
CA ASP A 59 -13.57 -19.63 -5.42
C ASP A 59 -14.43 -19.09 -4.26
N GLU A 60 -15.74 -18.95 -4.49
CA GLU A 60 -16.72 -18.49 -3.49
C GLU A 60 -16.68 -17.00 -3.11
N PHE A 61 -16.43 -16.10 -4.07
CA PHE A 61 -16.69 -14.67 -3.82
C PHE A 61 -18.19 -14.44 -3.62
N GLY A 62 -18.57 -14.01 -2.43
CA GLY A 62 -19.94 -14.07 -1.95
C GLY A 62 -20.49 -12.76 -1.39
N PRO A 63 -21.67 -12.84 -0.77
CA PRO A 63 -22.36 -11.66 -0.22
C PRO A 63 -21.64 -10.99 0.94
N LEU A 64 -20.76 -11.69 1.66
CA LEU A 64 -19.94 -11.10 2.71
C LEU A 64 -18.89 -10.17 2.08
N GLU A 65 -18.28 -10.61 0.98
CA GLU A 65 -17.26 -9.84 0.28
C GLU A 65 -17.84 -8.60 -0.40
N LEU A 66 -19.08 -8.67 -0.88
CA LEU A 66 -19.83 -7.50 -1.36
C LEU A 66 -20.07 -6.44 -0.27
N ARG A 67 -20.04 -6.83 1.02
CA ARG A 67 -20.24 -5.95 2.18
C ARG A 67 -18.93 -5.45 2.80
N GLY A 68 -17.77 -5.70 2.19
CA GLY A 68 -16.50 -5.33 2.80
C GLY A 68 -15.93 -6.36 3.78
N GLN A 69 -16.57 -7.52 3.95
CA GLN A 69 -16.22 -8.53 4.95
C GLN A 69 -15.65 -9.80 4.30
N GLY A 70 -15.37 -10.83 5.11
CA GLY A 70 -14.88 -12.11 4.61
C GLY A 70 -13.49 -11.99 3.99
N PHE A 71 -13.34 -12.50 2.76
CA PHE A 71 -12.06 -12.41 2.02
C PHE A 71 -11.85 -11.08 1.28
N ARG A 72 -12.77 -10.12 1.46
CA ARG A 72 -12.69 -8.84 0.76
C ARG A 72 -11.38 -8.06 0.98
N PRO A 73 -10.81 -8.01 2.21
CA PRO A 73 -9.53 -7.33 2.43
C PRO A 73 -8.39 -7.87 1.57
N ALA A 74 -8.23 -9.20 1.47
CA ALA A 74 -7.20 -9.79 0.62
C ALA A 74 -7.49 -9.60 -0.86
N VAL A 75 -8.75 -9.78 -1.31
CA VAL A 75 -9.13 -9.55 -2.72
C VAL A 75 -8.78 -8.12 -3.16
N ASP A 76 -9.05 -7.14 -2.30
CA ASP A 76 -8.76 -5.75 -2.60
C ASP A 76 -7.26 -5.47 -2.74
N LEU A 77 -6.43 -6.12 -1.92
CA LEU A 77 -4.97 -6.04 -2.02
C LEU A 77 -4.43 -6.82 -3.22
N ILE A 78 -4.95 -8.01 -3.51
CA ILE A 78 -4.62 -8.81 -4.68
C ILE A 78 -4.84 -7.99 -5.95
N LEU A 79 -6.04 -7.42 -6.12
CA LEU A 79 -6.38 -6.64 -7.32
C LEU A 79 -5.47 -5.42 -7.53
N ARG A 80 -4.82 -4.91 -6.48
CA ARG A 80 -3.91 -3.76 -6.52
C ARG A 80 -2.45 -4.14 -6.74
N ALA A 81 -1.97 -5.13 -5.99
CA ALA A 81 -0.55 -5.43 -5.87
C ALA A 81 -0.13 -6.67 -6.68
N TYR A 82 -1.05 -7.61 -6.90
CA TYR A 82 -0.75 -8.88 -7.57
C TYR A 82 -0.52 -8.67 -9.06
N ARG A 83 0.57 -9.24 -9.58
CA ARG A 83 0.98 -9.09 -10.98
C ARG A 83 0.80 -10.36 -11.81
N GLY A 84 0.40 -11.47 -11.18
CA GLY A 84 0.05 -12.73 -11.84
C GLY A 84 -1.40 -12.77 -12.33
N ILE A 85 -1.86 -13.96 -12.73
CA ILE A 85 -3.25 -14.20 -13.16
C ILE A 85 -4.10 -14.43 -11.92
N PHE A 86 -5.11 -13.58 -11.69
CA PHE A 86 -6.08 -13.78 -10.62
C PHE A 86 -7.43 -14.20 -11.20
N LEU A 87 -7.87 -15.41 -10.85
CA LEU A 87 -9.17 -15.95 -11.20
C LEU A 87 -10.09 -15.82 -9.99
N LEU A 88 -11.13 -15.00 -10.15
CA LEU A 88 -12.17 -14.82 -9.15
C LEU A 88 -13.46 -15.48 -9.64
N ALA A 89 -13.89 -16.55 -8.97
CA ALA A 89 -15.16 -17.19 -9.29
C ALA A 89 -16.30 -16.46 -8.58
N VAL A 90 -17.31 -16.06 -9.36
CA VAL A 90 -18.47 -15.29 -8.87
C VAL A 90 -19.74 -15.96 -9.36
N ARG A 91 -20.72 -16.12 -8.46
CA ARG A 91 -22.04 -16.65 -8.84
C ARG A 91 -22.73 -15.69 -9.81
N PRO A 92 -23.42 -16.18 -10.86
CA PRO A 92 -24.08 -15.31 -11.85
C PRO A 92 -24.99 -14.23 -11.24
N SER A 93 -25.70 -14.55 -10.15
CA SER A 93 -26.58 -13.61 -9.44
C SER A 93 -25.85 -12.46 -8.74
N LEU A 94 -24.56 -12.61 -8.47
CA LEU A 94 -23.71 -11.61 -7.80
C LEU A 94 -22.78 -10.89 -8.78
N PHE A 95 -22.80 -11.27 -10.06
CA PHE A 95 -21.84 -10.79 -11.05
C PHE A 95 -21.93 -9.28 -11.25
N SER A 96 -23.14 -8.72 -11.40
CA SER A 96 -23.31 -7.28 -11.64
C SER A 96 -22.75 -6.43 -10.50
N ASP A 97 -23.11 -6.77 -9.26
CA ASP A 97 -22.67 -6.06 -8.07
C ASP A 97 -21.15 -6.21 -7.86
N THR A 98 -20.64 -7.43 -8.05
CA THR A 98 -19.19 -7.69 -7.96
C THR A 98 -18.44 -6.90 -9.02
N TYR A 99 -18.89 -6.97 -10.28
CA TYR A 99 -18.27 -6.28 -11.39
C TYR A 99 -18.24 -4.76 -11.18
N GLU A 100 -19.33 -4.15 -10.74
CA GLU A 100 -19.35 -2.70 -10.48
C GLU A 100 -18.42 -2.31 -9.33
N ILE A 101 -18.40 -3.07 -8.24
CA ILE A 101 -17.52 -2.79 -7.11
C ILE A 101 -16.03 -2.95 -7.50
N LEU A 102 -15.69 -3.95 -8.32
CA LEU A 102 -14.31 -4.17 -8.77
C LEU A 102 -13.90 -3.20 -9.88
N LYS A 103 -14.81 -2.85 -10.79
CA LYS A 103 -14.58 -1.93 -11.92
C LYS A 103 -14.43 -0.48 -11.46
N ASN A 104 -15.24 -0.02 -10.52
CA ASN A 104 -15.18 1.37 -10.06
C ASN A 104 -13.90 1.67 -9.27
N ARG A 105 -13.16 0.64 -8.85
CA ARG A 105 -11.80 0.78 -8.31
C ARG A 105 -10.70 0.96 -9.38
N ASN A 106 -10.97 0.58 -10.63
CA ASN A 106 -10.08 0.80 -11.78
C ASN A 106 -10.37 2.11 -12.55
N LYS A 107 -11.37 2.91 -12.14
CA LYS A 107 -11.78 4.13 -12.87
C LYS A 107 -10.96 5.38 -12.52
N THR A 108 -10.08 5.34 -11.53
CA THR A 108 -8.97 6.29 -11.43
C THR A 108 -7.86 5.85 -12.40
N LYS A 109 -8.03 6.28 -13.65
CA LYS A 109 -7.09 6.33 -14.80
C LYS A 109 -6.58 5.02 -15.43
N LEU A 110 -6.96 4.85 -16.69
CA LEU A 110 -6.03 4.79 -17.83
C LEU A 110 -6.77 5.19 -19.10
N SER A 111 -6.60 6.43 -19.54
CA SER A 111 -6.74 6.78 -20.95
C SER A 111 -5.45 6.33 -21.65
N PRO A 112 -5.51 5.40 -22.63
CA PRO A 112 -4.33 5.03 -23.39
C PRO A 112 -4.08 6.13 -24.41
N THR A 113 -2.97 6.84 -24.26
CA THR A 113 -2.34 7.50 -25.41
C THR A 113 -1.36 6.52 -26.02
N SER A 114 -1.56 6.31 -27.32
CA SER A 114 -0.86 5.43 -28.23
C SER A 114 0.63 5.75 -28.30
N GLY A 115 1.47 4.73 -28.43
CA GLY A 115 2.86 4.88 -28.90
C GLY A 115 3.80 3.87 -28.24
N GLY A 116 4.35 2.95 -29.02
CA GLY A 116 5.11 1.80 -28.55
C GLY A 116 6.51 2.12 -28.04
N ASN A 117 7.02 1.28 -27.15
CA ASN A 117 8.07 0.30 -27.45
C ASN A 117 8.30 -0.58 -26.22
N GLY A 118 8.70 -1.83 -26.44
CA GLY A 118 8.98 -2.82 -25.41
C GLY A 118 10.11 -2.38 -24.46
N GLY A 119 9.75 -1.63 -23.43
CA GLY A 119 10.59 -1.37 -22.26
C GLY A 119 10.29 -2.40 -21.19
N SER A 120 11.35 -3.07 -20.71
CA SER A 120 11.36 -3.84 -19.47
C SER A 120 10.48 -3.19 -18.40
N ARG A 121 9.49 -3.94 -17.92
CA ARG A 121 8.48 -3.54 -16.93
C ARG A 121 9.20 -3.09 -15.65
N MET A 122 9.41 -1.79 -15.46
CA MET A 122 10.06 -1.28 -14.26
C MET A 122 9.17 -1.58 -13.04
N ILE A 123 9.69 -2.38 -12.11
CA ILE A 123 9.05 -2.64 -10.82
C ILE A 123 9.28 -1.38 -9.97
N PRO A 124 8.24 -0.62 -9.60
CA PRO A 124 8.42 0.54 -8.73
C PRO A 124 8.99 0.10 -7.39
N VAL A 125 9.96 0.85 -6.88
CA VAL A 125 10.54 0.62 -5.55
C VAL A 125 9.40 0.64 -4.52
N PRO A 126 9.36 -0.32 -3.56
CA PRO A 126 8.35 -0.32 -2.52
C PRO A 126 8.32 1.03 -1.81
N HIS A 127 7.13 1.60 -1.62
CA HIS A 127 6.98 2.91 -1.02
C HIS A 127 5.71 3.02 -0.21
N VAL A 128 5.70 3.94 0.76
CA VAL A 128 4.53 4.27 1.58
C VAL A 128 4.45 5.78 1.80
N HIS A 129 3.24 6.31 1.68
CA HIS A 129 2.96 7.73 1.90
C HIS A 129 2.61 8.00 3.36
N ILE A 130 3.27 8.98 3.95
CA ILE A 130 2.92 9.51 5.27
C ILE A 130 2.09 10.77 5.07
N VAL A 131 0.80 10.69 5.41
CA VAL A 131 -0.21 11.73 5.19
C VAL A 131 -0.79 12.24 6.51
N GLY A 132 -1.41 13.43 6.46
CA GLY A 132 -2.02 14.08 7.61
C GLY A 132 -1.88 15.60 7.54
N GLN A 133 -2.61 16.31 8.39
CA GLN A 133 -2.65 17.77 8.38
C GLN A 133 -1.28 18.44 8.62
N LYS A 134 -1.17 19.74 8.30
CA LYS A 134 0.02 20.53 8.64
C LYS A 134 0.28 20.46 10.15
N LYS A 135 1.55 20.31 10.55
CA LYS A 135 1.96 20.12 11.96
C LYS A 135 1.33 18.89 12.64
N SER A 136 1.01 17.83 11.89
CA SER A 136 0.51 16.57 12.48
C SER A 136 1.59 15.71 13.14
N GLY A 137 2.86 15.94 12.83
CA GLY A 137 3.97 15.09 13.29
C GLY A 137 4.55 14.19 12.20
N LYS A 138 4.22 14.41 10.91
CA LYS A 138 4.77 13.64 9.78
C LYS A 138 6.28 13.52 9.81
N THR A 139 6.98 14.64 10.00
CA THR A 139 8.44 14.67 10.05
C THR A 139 8.97 13.82 11.21
N ALA A 140 8.37 13.92 12.39
CA ALA A 140 8.75 13.11 13.55
C ALA A 140 8.50 11.61 13.33
N LEU A 141 7.37 11.25 12.71
CA LEU A 141 7.09 9.86 12.35
C LEU A 141 8.09 9.35 11.29
N LEU A 142 8.41 10.15 10.28
CA LEU A 142 9.39 9.80 9.26
C LEU A 142 10.79 9.58 9.87
N GLU A 143 11.25 10.46 10.74
CA GLU A 143 12.52 10.31 11.47
C GLU A 143 12.55 9.02 12.29
N PHE A 144 11.45 8.72 12.98
CA PHE A 144 11.28 7.49 13.75
C PHE A 144 11.35 6.25 12.84
N LEU A 145 10.61 6.25 11.73
CA LEU A 145 10.60 5.14 10.77
C LEU A 145 11.97 4.94 10.13
N VAL A 146 12.59 6.00 9.59
CA VAL A 146 13.94 5.93 8.98
C VAL A 146 14.95 5.34 9.96
N THR A 147 14.95 5.83 11.20
CA THR A 147 15.84 5.29 12.24
C THR A 147 15.55 3.81 12.51
N GLY A 148 14.27 3.45 12.62
CA GLY A 148 13.83 2.11 12.94
C GLY A 148 14.15 1.07 11.85
N PHE A 149 14.02 1.45 10.57
CA PHE A 149 14.37 0.60 9.43
C PHE A 149 15.88 0.50 9.22
N THR A 150 16.60 1.62 9.31
CA THR A 150 18.06 1.64 9.14
C THR A 150 18.75 0.77 10.20
N ARG A 151 18.25 0.81 11.45
CA ARG A 151 18.73 -0.08 12.54
C ARG A 151 18.48 -1.57 12.27
N ARG A 152 17.49 -1.89 11.43
CA ARG A 152 17.18 -3.26 10.99
C ARG A 152 17.90 -3.65 9.69
N GLY A 153 18.75 -2.78 9.15
CA GLY A 153 19.58 -3.07 7.96
C GLY A 153 18.95 -2.71 6.61
N TYR A 154 17.74 -2.13 6.58
CA TYR A 154 17.10 -1.70 5.34
C TYR A 154 17.70 -0.40 4.81
N ARG A 155 17.87 -0.31 3.48
CA ARG A 155 18.20 0.92 2.77
C ARG A 155 16.92 1.72 2.53
N VAL A 156 16.77 2.84 3.23
CA VAL A 156 15.56 3.65 3.17
C VAL A 156 15.80 4.97 2.44
N GLY A 157 15.00 5.21 1.41
CA GLY A 157 14.87 6.50 0.75
C GLY A 157 13.78 7.35 1.40
N THR A 158 13.93 8.67 1.33
CA THR A 158 12.86 9.61 1.69
C THR A 158 12.57 10.53 0.52
N LEU A 159 11.29 10.73 0.20
CA LEU A 159 10.87 11.70 -0.80
C LEU A 159 9.90 12.68 -0.14
N LYS A 160 10.14 13.96 -0.29
CA LYS A 160 9.21 15.00 0.16
C LYS A 160 8.61 15.69 -1.04
N HIS A 161 7.29 15.72 -1.10
CA HIS A 161 6.58 16.49 -2.11
C HIS A 161 5.93 17.73 -1.47
N SER A 162 6.04 18.87 -2.14
CA SER A 162 5.40 20.12 -1.73
C SER A 162 4.66 20.71 -2.91
N SER A 163 3.42 21.15 -2.70
CA SER A 163 2.67 21.95 -3.68
C SER A 163 3.18 23.39 -3.78
N HIS A 164 4.02 23.82 -2.84
CA HIS A 164 4.64 25.14 -2.88
C HIS A 164 5.96 25.08 -3.66
N GLN A 165 6.18 26.07 -4.52
CA GLN A 165 7.47 26.26 -5.17
C GLN A 165 8.51 26.59 -4.11
N HIS A 166 9.40 25.64 -3.83
CA HIS A 166 10.57 25.85 -3.00
C HIS A 166 11.83 25.85 -3.88
N PRO A 167 12.75 26.80 -3.71
CA PRO A 167 14.03 26.74 -4.39
C PRO A 167 14.74 25.44 -4.03
N LEU A 168 15.08 24.64 -5.04
CA LEU A 168 15.85 23.40 -4.86
C LEU A 168 17.33 23.69 -4.56
N ASP A 169 17.81 24.87 -4.97
CA ASP A 169 19.20 25.29 -4.82
C ASP A 169 19.28 26.81 -4.56
N LYS A 170 20.45 27.28 -4.11
CA LYS A 170 20.76 28.69 -3.95
C LYS A 170 20.78 29.39 -5.31
N SER A 171 19.98 30.45 -5.44
CA SER A 171 19.97 31.28 -6.65
C SER A 171 21.37 31.77 -7.01
N GLY A 172 21.77 31.57 -8.27
CA GLY A 172 23.07 32.00 -8.79
C GLY A 172 24.24 31.05 -8.50
N SER A 173 24.02 29.90 -7.84
CA SER A 173 25.01 28.82 -7.79
C SER A 173 25.37 28.31 -9.20
N ASP A 174 26.46 27.57 -9.33
CA ASP A 174 26.82 26.97 -10.61
C ASP A 174 25.78 25.95 -11.07
N SER A 175 25.22 25.14 -10.16
CA SER A 175 24.12 24.22 -10.48
C SER A 175 22.86 24.95 -10.94
N ASP A 176 22.49 26.08 -10.34
CA ASP A 176 21.38 26.91 -10.78
C ASP A 176 21.64 27.55 -12.16
N ARG A 177 22.87 28.04 -12.39
CA ARG A 177 23.28 28.62 -13.68
C ARG A 177 23.28 27.57 -14.80
N PHE A 178 23.79 26.36 -14.53
CA PHE A 178 23.80 25.26 -15.51
C PHE A 178 22.39 24.76 -15.81
N SER A 179 21.52 24.63 -14.80
CA SER A 179 20.12 24.29 -15.03
C SER A 179 19.39 25.34 -15.86
N ARG A 180 19.62 26.64 -15.60
CA ARG A 180 19.05 27.72 -16.43
C ARG A 180 19.60 27.74 -17.85
N ALA A 181 20.82 27.24 -18.06
CA ALA A 181 21.41 27.03 -19.38
C ALA A 181 20.92 25.76 -20.08
N GLY A 182 20.11 24.92 -19.41
CA GLY A 182 19.46 23.73 -19.99
C GLY A 182 19.97 22.38 -19.47
N ALA A 183 20.89 22.34 -18.50
CA ALA A 183 21.34 21.07 -17.93
C ALA A 183 20.26 20.43 -17.02
N ASN A 184 19.90 19.16 -17.30
CA ASN A 184 18.97 18.37 -16.50
C ASN A 184 19.35 16.87 -16.54
N PRO A 185 19.98 16.28 -15.50
CA PRO A 185 20.30 16.88 -14.21
C PRO A 185 21.58 17.71 -14.18
N SER A 186 21.73 18.50 -13.11
CA SER A 186 23.00 19.11 -12.67
C SER A 186 23.48 18.41 -11.39
N VAL A 187 24.76 18.05 -11.31
CA VAL A 187 25.31 17.21 -10.22
C VAL A 187 26.44 17.97 -9.50
N PHE A 188 26.34 18.06 -8.18
CA PHE A 188 27.37 18.59 -7.30
C PHE A 188 27.93 17.47 -6.41
N MET A 189 29.21 17.16 -6.54
CA MET A 189 29.85 16.05 -5.82
C MET A 189 31.02 16.56 -4.99
N THR A 190 31.10 16.09 -3.74
CA THR A 190 32.16 16.40 -2.78
C THR A 190 32.58 15.13 -2.05
N PRO A 191 33.72 15.13 -1.33
CA PRO A 191 34.09 14.00 -0.45
C PRO A 191 33.02 13.66 0.60
N ASN A 192 32.13 14.61 0.94
CA ASN A 192 31.09 14.44 1.94
C ASN A 192 29.74 13.97 1.35
N GLY A 193 29.63 13.84 0.03
CA GLY A 193 28.42 13.38 -0.62
C GLY A 193 28.09 14.06 -1.95
N VAL A 194 26.93 13.71 -2.49
CA VAL A 194 26.44 14.12 -3.81
C VAL A 194 25.06 14.79 -3.66
N ALA A 195 24.86 15.91 -4.35
CA ALA A 195 23.57 16.52 -4.59
C ALA A 195 23.25 16.48 -6.09
N ILE A 196 22.02 16.09 -6.43
CA ILE A 196 21.54 16.00 -7.81
C ILE A 196 20.31 16.92 -7.95
N PHE A 197 20.36 17.82 -8.92
CA PHE A 197 19.29 18.78 -9.19
C PHE A 197 18.62 18.45 -10.52
N TYR A 198 17.34 18.08 -10.44
CA TYR A 198 16.45 17.97 -11.60
C TYR A 198 15.57 19.21 -11.69
N ARG A 199 15.35 19.70 -12.91
CA ARG A 199 14.31 20.70 -13.18
C ARG A 199 13.07 19.99 -13.70
N SER A 200 11.92 20.42 -13.19
CA SER A 200 10.63 19.84 -13.56
C SER A 200 10.37 19.98 -15.05
N GLU A 201 10.11 18.86 -15.69
CA GLU A 201 9.60 18.77 -17.05
C GLU A 201 8.06 18.58 -17.05
N PRO A 202 7.35 19.09 -18.08
CA PRO A 202 5.92 18.84 -18.21
C PRO A 202 5.61 17.33 -18.28
N GLY A 203 4.63 16.87 -17.50
CA GLY A 203 4.18 15.48 -17.52
C GLY A 203 5.02 14.51 -16.67
N GLU A 204 5.87 15.03 -15.77
CA GLU A 204 6.63 14.21 -14.84
C GLU A 204 5.76 13.29 -13.98
N ASN A 205 6.22 12.05 -13.84
CA ASN A 205 5.57 11.00 -13.09
C ASN A 205 6.46 10.58 -11.92
N LEU A 206 5.91 10.56 -10.70
CA LEU A 206 6.59 10.12 -9.47
C LEU A 206 7.31 8.76 -9.65
N ASN A 207 6.71 7.82 -10.39
CA ASN A 207 7.27 6.50 -10.65
C ASN A 207 8.61 6.55 -11.39
N ARG A 208 8.83 7.58 -12.23
CA ARG A 208 10.12 7.79 -12.89
C ARG A 208 11.21 8.08 -11.85
N TYR A 209 10.93 8.97 -10.91
CA TYR A 209 11.89 9.34 -9.88
C TYR A 209 12.12 8.21 -8.87
N LEU A 210 11.06 7.49 -8.49
CA LEU A 210 11.18 6.30 -7.65
C LEU A 210 12.10 5.25 -8.30
N SER A 211 11.92 4.96 -9.59
CA SER A 211 12.76 3.97 -10.28
C SER A 211 14.19 4.44 -10.54
N GLN A 212 14.41 5.71 -10.89
CA GLN A 212 15.74 6.23 -11.25
C GLN A 212 16.61 6.55 -10.04
N LEU A 213 16.04 7.12 -8.98
CA LEU A 213 16.81 7.66 -7.85
C LEU A 213 16.84 6.74 -6.64
N PHE A 214 15.89 5.81 -6.54
CA PHE A 214 15.73 4.95 -5.38
C PHE A 214 15.88 3.47 -5.72
N SER A 215 16.45 3.11 -6.88
CA SER A 215 16.61 1.72 -7.33
C SER A 215 17.28 0.82 -6.30
N ASP A 216 18.23 1.38 -5.54
CA ASP A 216 19.05 0.70 -4.55
C ASP A 216 18.45 0.73 -3.14
N CYS A 217 17.25 1.32 -2.98
CA CYS A 217 16.51 1.32 -1.74
C CYS A 217 15.61 0.07 -1.64
N ASP A 218 15.40 -0.38 -0.41
CA ASP A 218 14.42 -1.41 -0.07
C ASP A 218 13.03 -0.81 0.13
N LEU A 219 12.98 0.42 0.68
CA LEU A 219 11.76 1.16 0.97
C LEU A 219 11.94 2.66 0.69
N VAL A 220 10.93 3.31 0.15
CA VAL A 220 10.85 4.78 0.09
C VAL A 220 9.71 5.30 0.95
N LEU A 221 10.01 6.19 1.89
CA LEU A 221 9.02 6.88 2.71
C LEU A 221 8.71 8.25 2.10
N ILE A 222 7.44 8.49 1.76
CA ILE A 222 7.02 9.69 1.03
C ILE A 222 6.27 10.64 1.96
N GLU A 223 6.83 11.81 2.25
CA GLU A 223 6.13 12.90 2.93
C GLU A 223 5.21 13.63 1.96
N ALA A 224 3.89 13.54 2.21
CA ALA A 224 2.81 14.25 1.54
C ALA A 224 2.49 13.82 0.11
N PHE A 225 1.29 13.25 -0.08
CA PHE A 225 0.57 13.20 -1.35
C PHE A 225 -0.83 12.62 -1.09
N SER A 226 -1.78 13.43 -0.62
CA SER A 226 -3.15 12.92 -0.36
C SER A 226 -3.79 12.32 -1.61
N GLN A 227 -3.45 12.88 -2.77
CA GLN A 227 -4.00 12.53 -4.09
C GLN A 227 -3.13 11.52 -4.88
N ALA A 228 -2.00 11.02 -4.33
CA ALA A 228 -1.21 10.01 -5.04
C ALA A 228 -1.86 8.66 -4.86
N GLU A 229 -1.77 7.83 -5.88
CA GLU A 229 -2.00 6.40 -5.76
C GLU A 229 -0.87 5.77 -4.92
N GLY A 230 -1.23 4.81 -4.08
CA GLY A 230 -0.26 4.08 -3.27
C GLY A 230 -0.61 4.06 -1.78
N PRO A 231 -0.02 3.10 -1.03
CA PRO A 231 -0.38 2.83 0.36
C PRO A 231 -0.06 4.02 1.25
N LYS A 232 -0.99 4.36 2.15
CA LYS A 232 -0.91 5.53 3.02
C LYS A 232 -0.99 5.17 4.49
N ILE A 233 -0.16 5.82 5.29
CA ILE A 233 -0.28 5.86 6.74
C ILE A 233 -0.74 7.27 7.11
N LEU A 234 -1.94 7.37 7.68
CA LEU A 234 -2.52 8.63 8.11
C LEU A 234 -2.13 8.94 9.55
N ILE A 235 -1.53 10.10 9.80
CA ILE A 235 -1.48 10.68 11.14
C ILE A 235 -2.78 11.44 11.38
N GLN A 236 -3.71 10.79 12.09
CA GLN A 236 -5.06 11.29 12.32
C GLN A 236 -5.08 12.23 13.53
N LYS A 237 -5.68 13.40 13.35
CA LYS A 237 -6.02 14.33 14.44
C LYS A 237 -7.53 14.43 14.66
N ASP A 238 -8.29 14.29 13.59
CA ASP A 238 -9.74 14.41 13.58
C ASP A 238 -10.34 13.26 12.74
N GLU A 239 -11.55 12.81 13.08
CA GLU A 239 -12.25 11.77 12.31
C GLU A 239 -12.48 12.18 10.84
N ASN A 240 -12.60 13.48 10.55
CA ASN A 240 -12.77 13.99 9.20
C ASN A 240 -11.53 13.85 8.32
N ASP A 241 -10.34 13.58 8.88
CA ASP A 241 -9.09 13.43 8.11
C ASP A 241 -9.15 12.25 7.11
N LEU A 242 -10.08 11.31 7.29
CA LEU A 242 -10.24 10.12 6.46
C LEU A 242 -11.08 10.36 5.19
N LYS A 243 -11.94 11.38 5.17
CA LYS A 243 -12.99 11.52 4.14
C LYS A 243 -12.46 11.80 2.73
N GLU A 244 -11.21 12.22 2.61
CA GLU A 244 -10.59 12.63 1.34
C GLU A 244 -9.35 11.81 0.98
N LEU A 245 -9.15 10.66 1.64
CA LEU A 245 -7.95 9.84 1.49
C LEU A 245 -8.30 8.42 1.08
N ASP A 246 -7.73 8.00 -0.05
CA ASP A 246 -7.78 6.61 -0.51
C ASP A 246 -6.51 5.84 -0.10
N ASP A 247 -6.58 4.51 -0.15
CA ASP A 247 -5.45 3.60 0.07
C ASP A 247 -4.79 3.68 1.46
N ILE A 248 -5.56 4.01 2.49
CA ILE A 248 -5.07 3.96 3.87
C ILE A 248 -4.85 2.51 4.27
N ILE A 249 -3.64 2.19 4.71
CA ILE A 249 -3.25 0.88 5.24
C ILE A 249 -3.09 0.88 6.76
N ALA A 250 -2.84 2.05 7.37
CA ALA A 250 -2.79 2.20 8.82
C ALA A 250 -3.03 3.66 9.25
N VAL A 251 -3.39 3.81 10.53
CA VAL A 251 -3.60 5.10 11.19
C VAL A 251 -2.63 5.25 12.37
N VAL A 252 -2.11 6.46 12.56
CA VAL A 252 -1.35 6.86 13.75
C VAL A 252 -2.18 7.88 14.51
N ASN A 253 -2.57 7.52 15.74
CA ASN A 253 -3.34 8.38 16.65
C ASN A 253 -2.93 8.13 18.11
N ASN A 254 -3.34 9.01 19.02
CA ASN A 254 -2.90 8.92 20.43
C ASN A 254 -3.45 7.68 21.15
N ASP A 255 -4.62 7.20 20.72
CA ASP A 255 -5.29 6.07 21.37
C ASP A 255 -4.67 4.73 20.99
N GLY A 256 -4.02 4.65 19.82
CA GLY A 256 -3.52 3.40 19.25
C GLY A 256 -4.64 2.47 18.81
N TYR A 257 -5.82 3.01 18.54
CA TYR A 257 -7.03 2.28 18.16
C TYR A 257 -7.78 3.04 17.08
N HIS A 258 -8.31 2.33 16.09
CA HIS A 258 -9.22 2.85 15.09
C HIS A 258 -10.23 1.76 14.70
N PRO A 259 -11.53 2.06 14.52
CA PRO A 259 -12.53 1.03 14.23
C PRO A 259 -12.28 0.29 12.91
N ASP A 260 -11.79 0.99 11.88
CA ASP A 260 -11.71 0.44 10.52
C ASP A 260 -10.28 0.14 10.03
N TYR A 261 -9.25 0.55 10.77
CA TYR A 261 -7.85 0.48 10.31
C TYR A 261 -6.92 0.00 11.42
N THR A 262 -5.83 -0.68 11.04
CA THR A 262 -4.73 -0.93 11.98
C THR A 262 -4.21 0.40 12.50
N ALA A 263 -4.15 0.54 13.83
CA ALA A 263 -3.79 1.78 14.48
C ALA A 263 -2.56 1.65 15.38
N PHE A 264 -1.75 2.68 15.41
CA PHE A 264 -0.52 2.75 16.21
C PHE A 264 -0.45 4.06 16.97
N ARG A 265 0.16 4.03 18.15
CA ARG A 265 0.54 5.27 18.85
C ARG A 265 1.76 5.91 18.19
N PRO A 266 1.93 7.24 18.28
CA PRO A 266 3.18 7.88 17.91
C PRO A 266 4.37 7.20 18.62
N GLY A 267 5.34 6.71 17.85
CA GLY A 267 6.53 6.03 18.37
C GLY A 267 6.35 4.53 18.69
N ASP A 268 5.19 3.93 18.41
CA ASP A 268 5.04 2.47 18.53
C ASP A 268 5.86 1.77 17.44
N SER A 269 6.90 1.03 17.85
CA SER A 269 7.78 0.30 16.93
C SER A 269 7.09 -0.78 16.10
N LYS A 270 5.90 -1.25 16.51
CA LYS A 270 5.13 -2.26 15.76
C LYS A 270 4.72 -1.78 14.37
N ILE A 271 4.64 -0.46 14.15
CA ILE A 271 4.37 0.10 12.82
C ILE A 271 5.45 -0.28 11.80
N ILE A 272 6.70 -0.45 12.25
CA ILE A 272 7.81 -0.83 11.38
C ILE A 272 7.62 -2.26 10.92
N ASP A 273 7.33 -3.17 11.86
CA ASP A 273 7.11 -4.59 11.55
C ASP A 273 5.85 -4.76 10.67
N PHE A 274 4.83 -3.93 10.89
CA PHE A 274 3.66 -3.85 10.01
C PHE A 274 4.04 -3.44 8.59
N ILE A 275 4.82 -2.37 8.41
CA ILE A 275 5.25 -1.94 7.07
C ILE A 275 6.14 -3.01 6.41
N ILE A 276 7.04 -3.68 7.15
CA ILE A 276 7.83 -4.80 6.61
C ILE A 276 6.89 -5.87 6.04
N ARG A 277 5.90 -6.30 6.83
CA ARG A 277 4.95 -7.35 6.43
C ARG A 277 4.00 -6.93 5.31
N THR A 278 3.61 -5.66 5.24
CA THR A 278 2.61 -5.17 4.30
C THR A 278 3.23 -4.69 2.97
N ILE A 279 4.47 -4.17 3.02
CA ILE A 279 5.12 -3.51 1.88
C ILE A 279 6.38 -4.25 1.40
N LEU A 280 7.20 -4.82 2.30
CA LEU A 280 8.52 -5.36 1.97
C LEU A 280 8.58 -6.88 1.80
N SER A 281 7.66 -7.62 2.43
CA SER A 281 7.48 -9.08 2.25
C SER A 281 7.27 -9.50 0.79
N LEU A 282 6.99 -8.54 -0.11
CA LEU A 282 6.88 -8.70 -1.55
C LEU A 282 8.24 -8.88 -2.28
N ARG A 283 9.38 -8.59 -1.63
CA ARG A 283 10.72 -8.63 -2.25
C ARG A 283 11.60 -9.82 -1.81
N GLU A 284 11.50 -10.29 -0.57
CA GLU A 284 12.43 -11.29 -0.01
C GLU A 284 12.29 -12.70 -0.63
N ASN A 285 11.19 -12.98 -1.34
CA ASN A 285 10.95 -14.27 -1.99
C ASN A 285 11.25 -14.29 -3.51
N ASN A 286 11.93 -13.27 -4.02
CA ASN A 286 12.29 -13.11 -5.44
C ASN A 286 13.83 -13.08 -5.69
N GLN A 287 14.64 -13.49 -4.69
CA GLN A 287 16.07 -13.76 -4.86
C GLN A 287 16.36 -15.25 -4.69
#